data_AF-A0A9E2S431-F1
#
_entry.id   AF-A0A9E2S431-F1
#
_cell.length_a   1.000
_cell.length_b   1.000
_cell.length_c   1.000
_cell.angle_alpha   90.00
_cell.angle_beta   90.00
_cell.angle_gamma   90.00
#
_symmetry.space_group_name_H-M   'P 1'
#
loop_
_entity.id
_entity.type
_entity.pdbx_description
1 polymer ?
#
loop_
_entity_poly.entity_id
_entity_poly.type
_entity_poly.pdbx_seq_one_letter_code
_entity_poly.pdbx_strand_id
1 'polypeptide(L)'
;MLAWKFQGRSISAFTKSALAQWLEARVVVGADVYSDGLAAFRAAELAQAHTVVRGEGRERCESPSLRWVNVVLSNLKRSLDGAYHAFKFFKYAERYLAEAAWRFNRRFDLKALVPCLLQAVVQTKPCSEAALRDAPIFVAEGSC
;
A
#
# COMPACT_ATOMS: atom_id res chain seq x y z
N MET A 1 17.65 13.34 0.85
CA MET A 1 17.59 11.91 1.26
C MET A 1 16.48 11.24 0.46
N LEU A 2 16.78 10.25 -0.37
CA LEU A 2 15.76 9.52 -1.14
C LEU A 2 14.89 8.71 -0.16
N ALA A 3 13.79 9.32 0.28
CA ALA A 3 12.85 8.70 1.17
C ALA A 3 11.90 7.81 0.37
N TRP A 4 12.08 6.50 0.50
CA TRP A 4 11.16 5.49 -0.01
C TRP A 4 9.75 5.80 0.51
N LYS A 5 8.78 5.83 -0.41
CA LYS A 5 7.36 5.99 -0.09
C LYS A 5 6.67 4.64 -0.11
N PHE A 6 5.81 4.40 0.88
CA PHE A 6 4.93 3.25 0.93
C PHE A 6 3.55 3.65 0.39
N GLN A 7 3.01 2.81 -0.50
CA GLN A 7 1.63 2.87 -0.96
C GLN A 7 1.01 1.49 -0.72
N GLY A 8 -0.09 1.45 0.04
CA GLY A 8 -0.85 0.22 0.29
C GLY A 8 -2.29 0.45 -0.10
N ARG A 9 -2.81 -0.39 -1.00
CA ARG A 9 -4.21 -0.42 -1.43
C ARG A 9 -4.68 -1.86 -1.56
N SER A 10 -5.96 -2.08 -1.29
CA SER A 10 -6.69 -3.27 -1.65
C SER A 10 -6.92 -3.26 -3.17
N ILE A 11 -6.80 -4.43 -3.77
CA ILE A 11 -7.19 -4.69 -5.15
C ILE A 11 -8.24 -5.79 -5.13
N SER A 12 -9.22 -5.72 -6.03
CA SER A 12 -10.35 -6.65 -6.07
C SER A 12 -9.92 -8.11 -6.22
N ALA A 13 -8.84 -8.35 -6.97
CA ALA A 13 -8.19 -9.64 -7.09
C ALA A 13 -6.75 -9.49 -7.58
N PHE A 14 -5.93 -10.52 -7.35
CA PHE A 14 -4.60 -10.66 -7.96
C PHE A 14 -4.69 -11.14 -9.42
N THR A 15 -5.43 -10.41 -10.25
CA THR A 15 -5.59 -10.69 -11.68
C THR A 15 -4.82 -9.67 -12.52
N LYS A 16 -4.53 -10.02 -13.78
CA LYS A 16 -3.84 -9.11 -14.71
C LYS A 16 -4.63 -7.80 -14.89
N SER A 17 -5.96 -7.87 -15.03
CA SER A 17 -6.82 -6.71 -15.26
C SER A 17 -6.86 -5.75 -14.06
N ALA A 18 -7.08 -6.26 -12.85
CA ALA A 18 -7.13 -5.45 -11.64
C ALA A 18 -5.78 -4.77 -11.36
N LEU A 19 -4.69 -5.49 -11.62
CA LEU A 19 -3.35 -4.94 -11.43
C LEU A 19 -2.98 -3.91 -12.51
N ALA A 20 -3.40 -4.11 -13.77
CA ALA A 20 -3.19 -3.13 -14.84
C ALA A 20 -3.83 -1.78 -14.47
N GLN A 21 -5.10 -1.78 -14.06
CA GLN A 21 -5.82 -0.59 -13.60
C GLN A 21 -5.10 0.11 -12.43
N TRP A 22 -4.60 -0.69 -11.48
CA TRP A 22 -3.85 -0.14 -10.35
C TRP A 22 -2.52 0.50 -10.79
N LEU A 23 -1.78 -0.14 -11.69
CA LEU A 23 -0.52 0.37 -12.21
C LEU A 23 -0.72 1.67 -13.01
N GLU A 24 -1.75 1.74 -13.85
CA GLU A 24 -2.13 2.96 -14.60
C GLU A 24 -2.36 4.16 -13.69
N ALA A 25 -3.05 3.95 -12.56
CA ALA A 25 -3.40 5.02 -11.64
C ALA A 25 -2.24 5.49 -10.75
N ARG A 26 -1.22 4.64 -10.52
CA ARG A 26 -0.26 4.83 -9.42
C ARG A 26 1.21 4.81 -9.83
N VAL A 27 1.54 4.21 -10.97
CA VAL A 27 2.89 4.12 -11.48
C VAL A 27 3.08 5.16 -12.57
N VAL A 28 4.13 5.95 -12.44
CA VAL A 28 4.49 6.93 -13.48
C VAL A 28 4.89 6.17 -14.74
N VAL A 29 4.37 6.60 -15.90
CA VAL A 29 4.74 6.04 -17.19
C VAL A 29 6.26 6.09 -17.34
N GLY A 30 6.86 4.95 -17.70
CA GLY A 30 8.32 4.82 -17.82
C GLY A 30 9.05 4.47 -16.52
N ALA A 31 8.36 4.16 -15.43
CA ALA A 31 9.01 3.67 -14.21
C ALA A 31 9.57 2.25 -14.38
N ASP A 32 10.65 1.95 -13.66
CA ASP A 32 11.17 0.60 -13.51
C ASP A 32 10.39 -0.16 -12.43
N VAL A 33 9.80 -1.30 -12.81
CA VAL A 33 8.97 -2.13 -11.94
C VAL A 33 9.73 -3.40 -11.58
N TYR A 34 9.89 -3.63 -10.28
CA TYR A 34 10.46 -4.87 -9.75
C TYR A 34 9.36 -5.70 -9.09
N SER A 35 9.22 -6.96 -9.46
CA SER A 35 8.21 -7.85 -8.84
C SER A 35 8.78 -9.20 -8.42
N ASP A 36 8.03 -9.88 -7.55
CA ASP A 36 8.34 -11.21 -7.00
C ASP A 36 8.02 -12.37 -7.95
N GLY A 37 7.53 -12.07 -9.16
CA GLY A 37 7.21 -13.07 -10.18
C GLY A 37 5.78 -13.63 -10.15
N LEU A 38 4.86 -13.06 -9.35
CA LEU A 38 3.43 -13.41 -9.46
C LEU A 38 2.92 -13.11 -10.88
N ALA A 39 2.20 -14.06 -11.48
CA ALA A 39 1.76 -13.99 -12.88
C ALA A 39 0.92 -12.73 -13.20
N ALA A 40 0.19 -12.20 -12.22
CA ALA A 40 -0.58 -10.96 -12.36
C ALA A 40 0.31 -9.77 -12.75
N PHE A 41 1.57 -9.70 -12.29
CA PHE A 41 2.51 -8.62 -12.63
C PHE A 41 2.92 -8.58 -14.10
N ARG A 42 2.57 -9.60 -14.90
CA ARG A 42 2.64 -9.49 -16.37
C ARG A 42 1.73 -8.38 -16.93
N ALA A 43 0.87 -7.79 -16.09
CA ALA A 43 0.10 -6.58 -16.39
C ALA A 43 0.96 -5.30 -16.50
N ALA A 44 2.20 -5.31 -16.02
CA ALA A 44 3.08 -4.14 -16.00
C ALA A 44 3.68 -3.80 -17.38
N GLU A 45 2.86 -3.83 -18.43
CA GLU A 45 3.24 -3.47 -19.80
C GLU A 45 3.56 -1.96 -19.93
N LEU A 46 3.09 -1.14 -18.99
CA LEU A 46 3.32 0.31 -18.91
C LEU A 46 4.67 0.69 -18.29
N ALA A 47 5.40 -0.29 -17.73
CA ALA A 47 6.72 -0.08 -17.15
C ALA A 47 7.77 0.04 -18.26
N GLN A 48 8.78 0.91 -18.06
CA GLN A 48 9.92 0.95 -18.98
C GLN A 48 10.71 -0.36 -18.93
N ALA A 49 10.88 -0.91 -17.72
CA ALA A 49 11.43 -2.22 -17.51
C ALA A 49 10.63 -2.96 -16.43
N HIS A 50 10.20 -4.18 -16.73
CA HIS A 50 9.65 -5.09 -15.74
C HIS A 50 10.69 -6.15 -15.39
N THR A 51 11.34 -5.98 -14.24
CA THR A 51 12.35 -6.93 -13.75
C THR A 51 11.70 -7.86 -12.72
N VAL A 52 11.57 -9.13 -13.10
CA VAL A 52 11.22 -10.18 -12.14
C VAL A 52 12.47 -10.54 -11.35
N VAL A 53 12.43 -10.35 -10.04
CA VAL A 53 13.53 -10.73 -9.16
C VAL A 53 13.62 -12.25 -9.12
N ARG A 54 14.67 -12.78 -9.74
CA ARG A 54 14.94 -14.23 -9.81
C ARG A 54 15.40 -14.76 -8.46
N GLY A 55 15.21 -16.06 -8.25
CA GLY A 55 15.55 -16.80 -7.03
C GLY A 55 14.39 -17.68 -6.57
N GLU A 56 14.65 -18.63 -5.69
CA GLU A 56 13.63 -19.51 -5.11
C GLU A 56 13.67 -19.46 -3.58
N GLY A 57 12.49 -19.61 -2.96
CA GLY A 57 12.35 -19.61 -1.50
C GLY A 57 13.05 -18.44 -0.82
N ARG A 58 13.97 -18.75 0.08
CA ARG A 58 14.67 -17.77 0.93
C ARG A 58 15.62 -16.86 0.14
N GLU A 59 16.23 -17.35 -0.94
CA GLU A 59 17.17 -16.58 -1.75
C GLU A 59 16.49 -15.38 -2.44
N ARG A 60 15.28 -15.57 -2.97
CA ARG A 60 14.47 -14.49 -3.54
C ARG A 60 14.15 -13.42 -2.49
N CYS A 61 13.77 -13.86 -1.28
CA CYS A 61 13.43 -12.98 -0.17
C CYS A 61 14.62 -12.16 0.37
N GLU A 62 15.84 -12.68 0.21
CA GLU A 62 17.09 -12.06 0.66
C GLU A 62 17.76 -11.20 -0.42
N SER A 63 17.25 -11.20 -1.65
CA SER A 63 17.70 -10.28 -2.70
C SER A 63 17.68 -8.83 -2.19
N PRO A 64 18.71 -8.00 -2.49
CA PRO A 64 18.82 -6.67 -1.90
C PRO A 64 17.58 -5.79 -2.09
N SER A 65 16.91 -5.91 -3.24
CA SER A 65 15.70 -5.16 -3.59
C SER A 65 14.46 -5.63 -2.82
N LEU A 66 14.25 -6.94 -2.66
CA LEU A 66 13.07 -7.47 -1.96
C LEU A 66 13.26 -7.59 -0.45
N ARG A 67 14.50 -7.68 0.04
CA ARG A 67 14.80 -7.77 1.48
C ARG A 67 14.19 -6.61 2.25
N TRP A 68 14.38 -5.37 1.77
CA TRP A 68 13.81 -4.20 2.43
C TRP A 68 12.28 -4.16 2.33
N VAL A 69 11.71 -4.62 1.22
CA VAL A 69 10.25 -4.79 1.10
C VAL A 69 9.74 -5.77 2.15
N ASN A 70 10.39 -6.93 2.31
CA ASN A 70 10.04 -7.92 3.32
C ASN A 70 10.18 -7.39 4.75
N VAL A 71 11.20 -6.57 5.03
CA VAL A 71 11.35 -5.89 6.32
C VAL A 71 10.21 -4.91 6.57
N VAL A 72 9.83 -4.10 5.57
CA VAL A 72 8.69 -3.18 5.67
C VAL A 72 7.39 -3.95 5.89
N LEU A 73 7.14 -5.02 5.14
CA LEU A 73 5.96 -5.87 5.30
C LEU A 73 5.91 -6.56 6.67
N SER A 74 7.06 -7.02 7.18
CA SER A 74 7.15 -7.65 8.51
C SER A 74 6.85 -6.65 9.62
N ASN A 75 7.38 -5.42 9.51
CA ASN A 75 7.12 -4.34 10.45
C ASN A 75 5.66 -3.87 10.38
N LEU A 76 5.10 -3.78 9.17
CA LEU A 76 3.69 -3.47 8.97
C LEU A 76 2.81 -4.50 9.66
N LYS A 77 3.03 -5.79 9.40
CA LYS A 77 2.28 -6.88 10.05
C LYS A 77 2.36 -6.77 11.57
N ARG A 78 3.56 -6.65 12.13
CA ARG A 78 3.75 -6.51 13.58
C ARG A 78 3.07 -5.27 14.15
N SER A 79 3.10 -4.15 13.43
CA SER A 79 2.43 -2.91 13.85
C SER A 79 0.90 -3.07 13.86
N LEU A 80 0.33 -3.78 12.88
CA LEU A 80 -1.11 -4.04 12.83
C LEU A 80 -1.53 -4.98 13.95
N ASP A 81 -0.78 -6.06 14.16
CA ASP A 81 -1.03 -7.04 15.23
C ASP A 81 -0.95 -6.40 16.63
N GLY A 82 -0.04 -5.43 16.82
CA GLY A 82 0.10 -4.71 18.09
C GLY A 82 -0.94 -3.60 18.32
N ALA A 83 -1.44 -2.97 17.25
CA ALA A 83 -2.35 -1.83 17.36
C ALA A 83 -3.83 -2.24 17.45
N TYR A 84 -4.21 -3.36 16.82
CA TYR A 84 -5.61 -3.78 16.74
C TYR A 84 -5.84 -5.10 17.48
N HIS A 85 -6.71 -5.06 18.51
CA HIS A 85 -7.13 -6.27 19.22
C HIS A 85 -7.94 -7.24 18.34
N ALA A 86 -8.65 -6.72 17.33
CA ALA A 86 -9.37 -7.52 16.33
C ALA A 86 -9.12 -6.97 14.93
N PHE A 87 -8.32 -7.68 14.14
CA PHE A 87 -7.96 -7.28 12.78
C PHE A 87 -9.02 -7.72 11.77
N LYS A 88 -9.95 -6.82 11.44
CA LYS A 88 -11.02 -7.08 10.45
C LYS A 88 -10.56 -6.68 9.05
N PHE A 89 -9.53 -7.36 8.54
CA PHE A 89 -8.89 -7.00 7.26
C PHE A 89 -9.90 -6.84 6.13
N PHE A 90 -10.75 -7.84 5.92
CA PHE A 90 -11.73 -7.78 4.86
C PHE A 90 -12.61 -6.53 4.99
N LYS A 91 -12.98 -6.08 6.18
CA LYS A 91 -13.83 -4.89 6.31
C LYS A 91 -13.08 -3.56 6.18
N TYR A 92 -11.84 -3.48 6.67
CA TYR A 92 -11.13 -2.21 6.86
C TYR A 92 -9.74 -2.14 6.22
N ALA A 93 -9.42 -3.05 5.29
CA ALA A 93 -8.12 -3.15 4.63
C ALA A 93 -7.61 -1.79 4.12
N GLU A 94 -8.42 -1.07 3.35
CA GLU A 94 -8.09 0.25 2.81
C GLU A 94 -7.68 1.24 3.90
N ARG A 95 -8.40 1.27 5.02
CA ARG A 95 -8.15 2.20 6.11
C ARG A 95 -6.86 1.85 6.83
N TYR A 96 -6.64 0.56 7.11
CA TYR A 96 -5.40 0.08 7.73
C TYR A 96 -4.18 0.37 6.87
N LEU A 97 -4.27 0.13 5.56
CA LEU A 97 -3.19 0.39 4.62
C LEU A 97 -2.94 1.89 4.41
N ALA A 98 -4.00 2.70 4.34
CA ALA A 98 -3.89 4.15 4.24
C ALA A 98 -3.27 4.77 5.50
N GLU A 99 -3.66 4.31 6.69
CA GLU A 99 -3.07 4.72 7.96
C GLU A 99 -1.57 4.36 8.03
N ALA A 100 -1.23 3.14 7.63
CA ALA A 100 0.16 2.70 7.53
C ALA A 100 0.98 3.55 6.54
N ALA A 101 0.44 3.82 5.34
CA ALA A 101 1.06 4.72 4.37
C ALA A 101 1.23 6.14 4.90
N TRP A 102 0.23 6.68 5.57
CA TRP A 102 0.27 8.03 6.11
C TRP A 102 1.38 8.19 7.17
N ARG A 103 1.52 7.22 8.08
CA ARG A 103 2.59 7.20 9.10
C ARG A 103 3.96 6.91 8.50
N PHE A 104 4.08 5.88 7.67
CA PHE A 104 5.37 5.46 7.10
C PHE A 104 6.01 6.57 6.26
N ASN A 105 5.20 7.29 5.48
CA ASN A 105 5.68 8.38 4.63
C ASN A 105 6.09 9.64 5.42
N ARG A 106 5.76 9.71 6.72
CA ARG A 106 6.13 10.80 7.64
C ARG A 106 7.09 10.35 8.75
N ARG A 107 7.64 9.14 8.66
CA ARG A 107 8.49 8.53 9.71
C ARG A 107 9.74 9.32 10.09
N PHE A 108 10.17 10.25 9.23
CA PHE A 108 11.34 11.09 9.47
C PHE A 108 11.01 12.43 10.13
N ASP A 109 9.73 12.81 10.21
CA ASP A 109 9.27 14.02 10.89
C ASP A 109 8.09 13.68 11.80
N LEU A 110 8.42 13.06 12.93
CA LEU A 110 7.41 12.65 13.92
C LEU A 110 6.75 13.85 14.60
N LYS A 111 7.44 15.00 14.66
CA LYS A 111 6.90 16.22 15.29
C LYS A 111 5.74 16.79 14.48
N ALA A 112 5.79 16.66 13.15
CA ALA A 112 4.73 17.10 12.26
C ALA A 112 3.49 16.18 12.25
N LEU A 113 3.57 14.94 12.75
CA LEU A 113 2.45 13.98 12.68
C LEU A 113 1.17 14.52 13.34
N VAL A 114 1.25 14.95 14.60
CA VAL A 114 0.07 15.38 15.36
C VAL A 114 -0.53 16.67 14.79
N PRO A 115 0.25 17.74 14.50
CA PRO A 115 -0.28 18.93 13.85
C PRO A 115 -0.93 18.64 12.49
N CYS A 116 -0.30 17.81 11.64
CA CYS A 116 -0.88 17.44 10.34
C CYS A 116 -2.17 16.64 10.51
N LEU A 117 -2.26 15.75 11.50
CA LEU A 117 -3.48 15.01 11.77
C LEU A 117 -4.60 15.94 12.23
N LEU A 118 -4.32 16.87 13.14
CA LEU A 118 -5.29 17.87 13.59
C LEU A 118 -5.80 18.71 12.43
N GLN A 119 -4.89 19.18 11.56
CA GLN A 119 -5.27 19.92 10.37
C GLN A 119 -6.16 19.09 9.44
N ALA A 120 -5.82 17.82 9.21
CA ALA A 120 -6.65 16.92 8.40
C ALA A 120 -8.04 16.70 9.01
N VAL A 121 -8.14 16.52 10.33
CA VAL A 121 -9.42 16.35 11.04
C VAL A 121 -10.28 17.60 10.89
N VAL A 122 -9.71 18.80 11.06
CA VAL A 122 -10.44 20.08 10.91
C VAL A 122 -10.94 20.29 9.49
N GLN A 123 -10.20 19.82 8.48
CA GLN A 123 -10.58 19.96 7.06
C GLN A 123 -11.53 18.87 6.57
N THR A 124 -11.65 17.75 7.28
CA THR A 124 -12.48 16.63 6.85
C THR A 124 -13.94 16.85 7.24
N LYS A 125 -14.87 16.57 6.32
CA LYS A 125 -16.30 16.62 6.63
C LYS A 125 -16.64 15.58 7.72
N PRO A 126 -17.48 15.93 8.72
CA PRO A 126 -17.96 14.96 9.70
C PRO A 126 -18.61 13.76 9.00
N CYS A 127 -18.30 12.55 9.49
CA CYS A 127 -18.84 11.30 8.96
C CYS A 127 -19.39 10.47 10.11
N SER A 128 -20.60 9.93 9.94
CA SER A 128 -21.24 9.10 10.97
C SER A 128 -20.53 7.75 11.10
N GLU A 129 -20.55 7.18 12.30
CA GLU A 129 -19.97 5.86 12.53
C GLU A 129 -20.56 4.79 11.60
N ALA A 130 -21.87 4.84 11.33
CA ALA A 130 -22.55 3.94 10.41
C ALA A 130 -21.95 4.03 9.00
N ALA A 131 -21.81 5.24 8.45
CA ALA A 131 -21.19 5.45 7.14
C ALA A 131 -19.74 4.95 7.11
N LEU A 132 -18.99 5.05 8.22
CA LEU A 132 -17.65 4.47 8.30
C LEU A 132 -17.65 2.93 8.28
N ARG A 133 -18.66 2.31 8.90
CA ARG A 133 -18.83 0.86 8.96
C ARG A 133 -19.36 0.26 7.65
N ASP A 134 -20.06 1.04 6.85
CA ASP A 134 -20.66 0.59 5.59
C ASP A 134 -19.77 0.86 4.37
N ALA A 135 -18.63 1.54 4.57
CA ALA A 135 -17.68 1.83 3.50
C ALA A 135 -17.19 0.53 2.81
N PRO A 136 -17.19 0.49 1.47
CA PRO A 136 -16.74 -0.69 0.74
C PRO A 136 -15.22 -0.88 0.89
N ILE A 137 -14.82 -2.13 0.75
CA ILE A 137 -13.43 -2.59 0.89
C ILE A 137 -12.60 -2.18 -0.31
N PHE A 138 -13.22 -2.24 -1.49
CA PHE A 138 -12.67 -1.83 -2.75
C PHE A 138 -13.37 -0.54 -3.15
N VAL A 139 -12.63 0.55 -3.12
CA VAL A 139 -13.09 1.79 -3.73
C VAL A 139 -12.66 1.71 -5.18
N ALA A 140 -13.59 1.60 -6.12
CA ALA A 140 -13.26 1.83 -7.52
C ALA A 140 -12.72 3.26 -7.61
N GLU A 141 -11.44 3.43 -7.98
CA GLU A 141 -10.89 4.76 -8.22
C GLU A 141 -11.65 5.35 -9.41
N GLY A 142 -12.62 6.22 -9.13
CA GLY A 142 -13.59 6.71 -10.10
C GLY A 142 -14.79 7.45 -9.49
N SER A 143 -15.05 7.33 -8.20
CA SER A 143 -16.00 8.21 -7.50
C SER A 143 -15.26 9.32 -6.76
N CYS A 144 -15.14 10.47 -7.44
CA CYS A 144 -15.02 11.77 -6.80
C CYS A 144 -16.27 12.58 -7.12
#